data_AF-A0A7S1YWK4-F1
#
_entry.id   AF-A0A7S1YWK4-F1
#
_cell.length_a   1.000
_cell.length_b   1.000
_cell.length_c   1.000
_cell.angle_alpha   90.00
_cell.angle_beta   90.00
_cell.angle_gamma   90.00
#
_symmetry.space_group_name_H-M   'P 1'
#
loop_
_entity.id
_entity.type
_entity.pdbx_description
1 polymer ?
#
loop_
_entity_poly.entity_id
_entity_poly.type
_entity_poly.pdbx_seq_one_letter_code
_entity_poly.pdbx_strand_id
1 'polypeptide(L)'
;GEGRNAATKEGAGDAVGTGGGKGGTATAAVETATSPGAIGATLNDDVAKISEALTTEFANVIRSSCSCVFAVGNMILLNPSLLGLSASAVPLVGAAAVAINKFVKKASARHREASAEASAFAEERISHVSAVKASCRESDEADEYERMQGAVRDLGRAVSLAKGGFMGFVFAASSGSLFAVFRAGSRAVAAGRMTQGELTSFATYTFLLGLGTSGIARAMGEMSQGMASAERVYALVDGHAGRDG
;
A
#
# COMPACT_ATOMS: atom_id res chain seq x y z
N GLY A 1 -34.33 -20.55 -59.83
CA GLY A 1 -33.93 -19.17 -60.17
C GLY A 1 -33.54 -18.50 -58.89
N GLU A 2 -32.48 -17.71 -58.79
CA GLU A 2 -31.64 -17.02 -59.78
C GLU A 2 -30.37 -16.64 -58.99
N GLY A 3 -29.15 -16.97 -59.42
CA GLY A 3 -28.32 -16.10 -60.28
C GLY A 3 -27.55 -15.06 -59.44
N ARG A 4 -26.33 -15.33 -58.95
CA ARG A 4 -25.00 -15.00 -59.52
C ARG A 4 -24.75 -13.51 -59.86
N ASN A 5 -23.80 -12.88 -59.15
CA ASN A 5 -22.61 -12.13 -59.65
C ASN A 5 -21.95 -11.42 -58.45
N ALA A 6 -20.70 -11.61 -58.01
CA ALA A 6 -19.37 -11.76 -58.66
C ALA A 6 -18.79 -10.48 -59.28
N ALA A 7 -17.62 -10.09 -58.73
CA ALA A 7 -16.49 -9.36 -59.36
C ALA A 7 -16.67 -7.84 -59.64
N THR A 8 -15.68 -6.92 -59.58
CA THR A 8 -14.25 -6.83 -59.20
C THR A 8 -13.83 -5.37 -59.51
N LYS A 9 -12.94 -4.75 -58.72
CA LYS A 9 -11.77 -3.93 -59.15
C LYS A 9 -11.26 -3.09 -57.96
N GLU A 10 -10.07 -3.36 -57.41
CA GLU A 10 -8.71 -2.97 -57.88
C GLU A 10 -8.47 -1.45 -57.92
N GLY A 11 -7.51 -1.03 -57.09
CA GLY A 11 -6.91 0.30 -57.08
C GLY A 11 -5.63 0.25 -56.24
N ALA A 12 -4.52 -0.07 -56.91
CA ALA A 12 -3.16 -0.01 -56.38
C ALA A 12 -2.75 1.43 -56.05
N GLY A 13 -1.94 1.57 -55.01
CA GLY A 13 -1.27 2.81 -54.64
C GLY A 13 0.02 2.49 -53.88
N ASP A 14 1.10 2.28 -54.64
CA ASP A 14 2.48 2.31 -54.17
C ASP A 14 2.81 3.71 -53.60
N ALA A 15 3.41 3.74 -52.40
CA ALA A 15 4.22 4.86 -51.96
C ALA A 15 5.28 4.36 -50.96
N VAL A 16 6.45 4.04 -51.51
CA VAL A 16 7.73 3.96 -50.79
C VAL A 16 8.07 5.36 -50.25
N GLY A 17 8.40 5.45 -48.97
CA GLY A 17 8.78 6.71 -48.31
C GLY A 17 9.32 6.53 -46.89
N THR A 18 10.60 6.21 -46.81
CA THR A 18 11.54 6.33 -45.68
C THR A 18 11.21 7.39 -44.61
N GLY A 19 11.42 7.05 -43.32
CA GLY A 19 11.85 8.02 -42.31
C GLY A 19 11.32 7.85 -40.89
N GLY A 20 12.18 7.35 -40.00
CA GLY A 20 12.44 8.01 -38.71
C GLY A 20 11.41 7.93 -37.57
N GLY A 21 11.81 7.20 -36.51
CA GLY A 21 11.86 7.82 -35.17
C GLY A 21 10.67 7.57 -34.24
N LYS A 22 10.83 6.60 -33.33
CA LYS A 22 10.56 6.66 -31.87
C LYS A 22 9.35 7.46 -31.30
N GLY A 23 8.30 7.73 -32.06
CA GLY A 23 7.11 8.48 -31.60
C GLY A 23 5.85 7.66 -31.35
N GLY A 24 5.85 6.36 -31.69
CA GLY A 24 4.61 5.56 -31.78
C GLY A 24 4.07 4.99 -30.46
N THR A 25 4.91 4.75 -29.45
CA THR A 25 4.47 4.03 -28.23
C THR A 25 3.97 4.96 -27.13
N ALA A 26 4.50 6.18 -27.01
CA ALA A 26 4.01 7.19 -26.06
C ALA A 26 2.67 7.80 -26.53
N THR A 27 2.52 8.01 -27.84
CA THR A 27 1.28 8.55 -28.43
C THR A 27 0.13 7.56 -28.32
N ALA A 28 0.34 6.25 -28.50
CA ALA A 28 -0.70 5.24 -28.34
C ALA A 28 -1.16 5.03 -26.87
N ALA A 29 -0.25 5.21 -25.89
CA ALA A 29 -0.59 5.19 -24.46
C ALA A 29 -1.36 6.46 -24.02
N VAL A 30 -1.08 7.60 -24.65
CA VAL A 30 -1.80 8.87 -24.44
C VAL A 30 -3.16 8.86 -25.16
N GLU A 31 -3.25 8.23 -26.33
CA GLU A 31 -4.47 8.10 -27.11
C GLU A 31 -5.47 7.11 -26.48
N THR A 32 -4.98 6.05 -25.83
CA THR A 32 -5.84 5.18 -24.99
C THR A 32 -6.29 5.85 -23.69
N ALA A 33 -5.49 6.77 -23.13
CA ALA A 33 -5.89 7.62 -22.00
C ALA A 33 -6.91 8.73 -22.36
N THR A 34 -7.14 8.96 -23.66
CA THR A 34 -8.05 9.99 -24.18
C THR A 34 -9.25 9.37 -24.94
N SER A 35 -9.48 8.06 -24.82
CA SER A 35 -10.71 7.45 -25.33
C SER A 35 -11.92 7.97 -24.52
N PRO A 36 -13.04 8.39 -25.16
CA PRO A 36 -14.24 8.84 -24.45
C PRO A 36 -14.74 7.85 -23.40
N GLY A 37 -14.51 6.55 -23.63
CA GLY A 37 -14.83 5.48 -22.67
C GLY A 37 -13.87 5.40 -21.48
N ALA A 38 -12.58 5.70 -21.67
CA ALA A 38 -11.59 5.79 -20.60
C ALA A 38 -11.84 7.03 -19.72
N ILE A 39 -12.11 8.19 -20.34
CA ILE A 39 -12.47 9.42 -19.63
C ILE A 39 -13.78 9.24 -18.85
N GLY A 40 -14.80 8.60 -19.45
CA GLY A 40 -16.06 8.31 -18.78
C GLY A 40 -15.92 7.35 -17.59
N ALA A 41 -15.11 6.30 -17.73
CA ALA A 41 -14.83 5.34 -16.65
C ALA A 41 -14.00 5.98 -15.53
N THR A 42 -12.96 6.76 -15.87
CA THR A 42 -12.11 7.47 -14.90
C THR A 42 -12.89 8.56 -14.16
N LEU A 43 -13.72 9.36 -14.85
CA LEU A 43 -14.56 10.35 -14.17
C LEU A 43 -15.56 9.69 -13.22
N ASN A 44 -16.22 8.61 -13.64
CA ASN A 44 -17.23 7.96 -12.81
C ASN A 44 -16.59 7.29 -11.58
N ASP A 45 -15.46 6.60 -11.76
CA ASP A 45 -14.75 5.94 -10.67
C ASP A 45 -14.08 6.96 -9.72
N ASP A 46 -13.54 8.06 -10.25
CA ASP A 46 -12.88 9.08 -9.42
C ASP A 46 -13.90 9.97 -8.70
N VAL A 47 -15.03 10.31 -9.32
CA VAL A 47 -16.14 11.03 -8.65
C VAL A 47 -16.78 10.17 -7.57
N ALA A 48 -16.94 8.86 -7.81
CA ALA A 48 -17.42 7.93 -6.78
C ALA A 48 -16.45 7.85 -5.60
N LYS A 49 -15.14 7.73 -5.84
CA LYS A 49 -14.11 7.72 -4.79
C LYS A 49 -14.02 9.04 -4.02
N ILE A 50 -14.15 10.19 -4.69
CA ILE A 50 -14.16 11.50 -4.03
C ILE A 50 -15.42 11.65 -3.17
N SER A 51 -16.58 11.22 -3.67
CA SER A 51 -17.84 11.28 -2.92
C SER A 51 -17.84 10.35 -1.72
N GLU A 52 -17.28 9.14 -1.86
CA GLU A 52 -17.12 8.17 -0.78
C GLU A 52 -16.10 8.64 0.28
N ALA A 53 -14.97 9.20 -0.15
CA ALA A 53 -13.97 9.78 0.76
C ALA A 53 -14.52 10.99 1.52
N LEU A 54 -15.26 11.88 0.87
CA LEU A 54 -15.84 13.06 1.53
C LEU A 54 -16.99 12.71 2.48
N THR A 55 -17.76 11.66 2.19
CA THR A 55 -18.93 11.33 2.99
C THR A 55 -18.60 10.32 4.09
N THR A 56 -18.00 9.19 3.73
CA THR A 56 -17.80 8.05 4.64
C THR A 56 -16.53 8.23 5.46
N GLU A 57 -15.41 8.62 4.85
CA GLU A 57 -14.14 8.79 5.60
C GLU A 57 -14.18 10.02 6.50
N PHE A 58 -14.77 11.13 6.04
CA PHE A 58 -14.94 12.30 6.90
C PHE A 58 -15.87 12.02 8.11
N ALA A 59 -16.99 11.33 7.89
CA ALA A 59 -17.87 10.90 8.97
C ALA A 59 -17.16 9.91 9.92
N ASN A 60 -16.34 9.01 9.39
CA ASN A 60 -15.53 8.08 10.19
C ASN A 60 -14.49 8.80 11.04
N VAL A 61 -13.83 9.84 10.51
CA VAL A 61 -12.86 10.65 11.26
C VAL A 61 -13.54 11.39 12.41
N ILE A 62 -14.68 12.04 12.15
CA ILE A 62 -15.45 12.73 13.20
C ILE A 62 -15.91 11.72 14.26
N ARG A 63 -16.53 10.61 13.85
CA ARG A 63 -16.99 9.55 14.75
C ARG A 63 -15.85 8.99 15.61
N SER A 64 -14.71 8.70 14.98
CA SER A 64 -13.54 8.14 15.66
C SER A 64 -12.92 9.13 16.63
N SER A 65 -12.87 10.41 16.27
CA SER A 65 -12.39 11.50 17.13
C SER A 65 -13.30 11.68 18.35
N CYS A 66 -14.62 11.80 18.14
CA CYS A 66 -15.59 11.88 19.22
C CYS A 66 -15.53 10.65 20.15
N SER A 67 -15.43 9.45 19.59
CA SER A 67 -15.29 8.21 20.35
C SER A 67 -14.02 8.20 21.20
N CYS A 68 -12.88 8.65 20.65
CA CYS A 68 -11.63 8.74 21.40
C CYS A 68 -11.73 9.73 22.56
N VAL A 69 -12.25 10.94 22.33
CA VAL A 69 -12.41 11.95 23.39
C VAL A 69 -13.35 11.44 24.49
N PHE A 70 -14.48 10.83 24.12
CA PHE A 70 -15.43 10.29 25.08
C PHE A 70 -14.84 9.13 25.89
N ALA A 71 -14.15 8.19 25.24
CA ALA A 71 -13.52 7.06 25.91
C ALA A 71 -12.43 7.51 26.88
N VAL A 72 -11.51 8.38 26.45
CA VAL A 72 -10.43 8.90 27.29
C VAL A 72 -11.01 9.70 28.47
N GLY A 73 -12.00 10.56 28.23
CA GLY A 73 -12.66 11.33 29.28
C GLY A 73 -13.26 10.43 30.38
N ASN A 74 -14.01 9.40 29.99
CA ASN A 74 -14.57 8.45 30.96
C ASN A 74 -13.49 7.62 31.67
N MET A 75 -12.42 7.21 30.97
CA MET A 75 -11.33 6.44 31.58
C MET A 75 -10.55 7.25 32.63
N ILE A 76 -10.36 8.56 32.41
CA ILE A 76 -9.75 9.46 33.40
C ILE A 76 -10.64 9.59 34.63
N LEU A 77 -11.95 9.73 34.45
CA LEU A 77 -12.91 9.84 35.55
C LEU A 77 -12.99 8.57 36.41
N LEU A 78 -12.85 7.39 35.78
CA LEU A 78 -12.85 6.09 36.47
C LEU A 78 -11.55 5.88 37.25
N ASN A 79 -10.41 5.81 36.56
CA ASN A 79 -9.14 5.55 37.20
C ASN A 79 -7.94 5.97 36.32
N PRO A 80 -7.30 7.10 36.64
CA PRO A 80 -6.17 7.60 35.85
C PRO A 80 -4.93 6.71 35.93
N SER A 81 -4.77 5.91 37.00
CA SER A 81 -3.64 4.98 37.12
C SER A 81 -3.74 3.81 36.14
N LEU A 82 -4.95 3.31 35.86
CA LEU A 82 -5.19 2.26 34.88
C LEU A 82 -4.98 2.77 33.46
N LEU A 83 -5.42 4.01 33.19
CA LEU A 83 -5.17 4.68 31.91
C LEU A 83 -3.67 4.90 31.68
N GLY A 84 -2.91 5.35 32.68
CA GLY A 84 -1.46 5.52 32.55
C GLY A 84 -0.74 4.20 32.24
N LEU A 85 -1.19 3.10 32.86
CA LEU A 85 -0.65 1.77 32.58
C LEU A 85 -0.94 1.32 31.14
N SER A 86 -2.17 1.48 30.65
CA SER A 86 -2.51 1.13 29.27
C SER A 86 -1.82 2.05 28.25
N ALA A 87 -1.75 3.35 28.54
CA ALA A 87 -1.06 4.33 27.72
C ALA A 87 0.45 4.06 27.61
N SER A 88 1.07 3.48 28.63
CA SER A 88 2.50 3.10 28.59
C SER A 88 2.83 1.99 27.60
N ALA A 89 1.85 1.17 27.20
CA ALA A 89 2.04 0.15 26.18
C ALA A 89 2.18 0.75 24.77
N VAL A 90 1.56 1.89 24.52
CA VAL A 90 1.58 2.58 23.22
C VAL A 90 3.00 3.01 22.80
N PRO A 91 3.79 3.74 23.61
CA PRO A 91 5.15 4.13 23.23
C PRO A 91 6.09 2.93 23.12
N LEU A 92 5.89 1.86 23.91
CA LEU A 92 6.68 0.64 23.79
C LEU A 92 6.50 -0.02 22.41
N VAL A 93 5.25 -0.18 21.97
CA VAL A 93 4.92 -0.71 20.64
C VAL A 93 5.33 0.27 19.55
N GLY A 94 5.13 1.57 19.75
CA GLY A 94 5.50 2.62 18.81
C GLY A 94 7.00 2.66 18.55
N ALA A 95 7.83 2.57 19.59
CA ALA A 95 9.29 2.54 19.45
C ALA A 95 9.77 1.32 18.65
N ALA A 96 9.24 0.13 18.95
CA ALA A 96 9.53 -1.08 18.20
C ALA A 96 9.08 -0.96 16.73
N ALA A 97 7.89 -0.38 16.50
CA ALA A 97 7.36 -0.14 15.16
C ALA A 97 8.28 0.78 14.35
N VAL A 98 8.74 1.90 14.92
CA VAL A 98 9.65 2.82 14.21
C VAL A 98 10.97 2.14 13.85
N ALA A 99 11.57 1.39 14.77
CA ALA A 99 12.82 0.67 14.53
C ALA A 99 12.68 -0.35 13.38
N ILE A 100 11.63 -1.17 13.42
CA ILE A 100 11.41 -2.22 12.41
C ILE A 100 10.95 -1.61 11.08
N ASN A 101 10.13 -0.55 11.09
CA ASN A 101 9.65 0.09 9.87
C ASN A 101 10.81 0.63 9.01
N LYS A 102 11.83 1.22 9.63
CA LYS A 102 13.05 1.66 8.93
C LYS A 102 13.79 0.49 8.26
N PHE A 103 13.93 -0.63 8.98
CA PHE A 103 14.57 -1.84 8.44
C PHE A 103 13.75 -2.45 7.29
N VAL A 104 12.44 -2.61 7.50
CA VAL A 104 11.52 -3.19 6.52
C VAL A 104 11.43 -2.33 5.26
N LYS A 105 11.38 -1.00 5.37
CA LYS A 105 11.39 -0.09 4.21
C LYS A 105 12.65 -0.27 3.37
N LYS A 106 13.84 -0.26 4.01
CA LYS A 106 15.11 -0.42 3.31
C LYS A 106 15.25 -1.80 2.66
N ALA A 107 14.89 -2.87 3.38
CA ALA A 107 14.96 -4.23 2.86
C ALA A 107 13.92 -4.47 1.75
N SER A 108 12.73 -3.89 1.86
CA SER A 108 11.70 -3.98 0.81
C SER A 108 12.10 -3.22 -0.46
N ALA A 109 12.77 -2.08 -0.33
CA ALA A 109 13.31 -1.35 -1.48
C ALA A 109 14.35 -2.21 -2.23
N ARG A 110 15.32 -2.79 -1.51
CA ARG A 110 16.32 -3.70 -2.08
C ARG A 110 15.70 -4.94 -2.73
N HIS A 111 14.68 -5.53 -2.10
CA HIS A 111 13.96 -6.66 -2.69
C HIS A 111 13.29 -6.30 -4.02
N ARG A 112 12.67 -5.11 -4.12
CA ARG A 112 12.05 -4.62 -5.36
C ARG A 112 13.09 -4.35 -6.44
N GLU A 113 14.21 -3.73 -6.08
CA GLU A 113 15.33 -3.45 -6.98
C GLU A 113 15.93 -4.74 -7.55
N ALA A 114 16.27 -5.71 -6.70
CA ALA A 114 16.79 -7.01 -7.13
C ALA A 114 15.77 -7.80 -7.97
N SER A 115 14.47 -7.69 -7.66
CA SER A 115 13.42 -8.31 -8.48
C SER A 115 13.34 -7.66 -9.87
N ALA A 116 13.44 -6.33 -9.94
CA ALA A 116 13.41 -5.59 -11.20
C ALA A 116 14.63 -5.90 -12.07
N GLU A 117 15.82 -5.99 -11.47
CA GLU A 117 17.05 -6.39 -12.16
C GLU A 117 16.96 -7.80 -12.74
N ALA A 118 16.49 -8.78 -11.95
CA ALA A 118 16.28 -10.14 -12.42
C ALA A 118 15.25 -10.20 -13.56
N SER A 119 14.14 -9.46 -13.45
CA SER A 119 13.15 -9.37 -14.52
C SER A 119 13.70 -8.73 -15.79
N ALA A 120 14.46 -7.64 -15.67
CA ALA A 120 15.09 -6.98 -16.81
C ALA A 120 16.10 -7.90 -17.52
N PHE A 121 16.92 -8.64 -16.75
CA PHE A 121 17.84 -9.63 -17.31
C PHE A 121 17.10 -10.70 -18.11
N ALA A 122 16.02 -11.27 -17.54
CA ALA A 122 15.21 -12.26 -18.24
C ALA A 122 14.57 -11.68 -19.52
N GLU A 123 14.05 -10.45 -19.47
CA GLU A 123 13.44 -9.77 -20.61
C GLU A 123 14.45 -9.51 -21.74
N GLU A 124 15.67 -9.09 -21.40
CA GLU A 124 16.77 -8.91 -22.38
C GLU A 124 17.12 -10.23 -23.07
N ARG A 125 17.24 -11.33 -22.31
CA ARG A 125 17.58 -12.64 -22.90
C ARG A 125 16.44 -13.23 -23.73
N ILE A 126 15.19 -13.02 -23.31
CA ILE A 126 14.01 -13.49 -24.06
C ILE A 126 13.84 -12.69 -25.35
N SER A 127 13.99 -11.36 -25.30
CA SER A 127 13.90 -10.50 -26.48
C SER A 127 15.01 -10.79 -27.51
N HIS A 128 16.19 -11.22 -27.05
CA HIS A 128 17.32 -11.62 -27.90
C HIS A 128 17.59 -13.14 -27.89
N VAL A 129 16.55 -13.98 -27.76
CA VAL A 129 16.71 -15.44 -27.62
C VAL A 129 17.48 -16.10 -28.76
N SER A 130 17.33 -15.60 -30.00
CA SER A 130 18.07 -16.10 -31.16
C SER A 130 19.58 -15.91 -31.03
N ALA A 131 20.02 -14.82 -30.40
CA ALA A 131 21.44 -14.55 -30.16
C ALA A 131 22.03 -15.45 -29.05
N VAL A 132 21.24 -15.74 -28.01
CA VAL A 132 21.61 -16.69 -26.94
C VAL A 132 21.76 -18.10 -27.52
N LYS A 133 20.82 -18.52 -28.38
CA LYS A 133 20.87 -19.80 -29.09
C LYS A 133 22.04 -19.90 -30.05
N ALA A 134 22.32 -18.84 -30.80
CA ALA A 134 23.48 -18.79 -31.69
C ALA A 134 24.82 -18.90 -30.94
N SER A 135 24.84 -18.51 -29.66
CA SER A 135 26.02 -18.63 -28.79
C SER A 135 26.06 -19.95 -27.99
N CYS A 136 25.00 -20.77 -28.04
CA CYS A 136 24.82 -22.00 -27.25
C CYS A 136 25.00 -21.81 -25.73
N ARG A 137 24.63 -20.65 -25.19
CA ARG A 137 24.82 -20.27 -23.77
C ARG A 137 23.54 -20.31 -22.92
N GLU A 138 22.55 -21.11 -23.33
CA GLU A 138 21.24 -21.15 -22.66
C GLU A 138 21.36 -21.59 -21.19
N SER A 139 22.21 -22.57 -20.90
CA SER A 139 22.47 -23.05 -19.53
C SER A 139 23.20 -22.01 -18.68
N ASP A 140 24.24 -21.35 -19.21
CA ASP A 140 24.99 -20.31 -18.51
C ASP A 140 24.07 -19.17 -18.05
N GLU A 141 23.17 -18.70 -18.94
CA GLU A 141 22.27 -17.59 -18.61
C GLU A 141 21.11 -18.03 -17.69
N ALA A 142 20.72 -19.29 -17.74
CA ALA A 142 19.76 -19.87 -16.78
C ALA A 142 20.36 -19.95 -15.37
N ASP A 143 21.61 -20.39 -15.25
CA ASP A 143 22.34 -20.46 -13.98
C ASP A 143 22.53 -19.07 -13.37
N GLU A 144 22.88 -18.07 -14.19
CA GLU A 144 23.01 -16.67 -13.74
C GLU A 144 21.66 -16.11 -13.25
N TYR A 145 20.57 -16.39 -13.97
CA TYR A 145 19.22 -16.03 -13.54
C TYR A 145 18.81 -16.72 -12.24
N GLU A 146 19.14 -18.00 -12.06
CA GLU A 146 18.89 -18.72 -10.82
C GLU A 146 19.65 -18.11 -9.64
N ARG A 147 20.90 -17.68 -9.85
CA ARG A 147 21.70 -16.97 -8.84
C ARG A 147 21.05 -15.65 -8.42
N MET A 148 20.58 -14.86 -9.38
CA MET A 148 19.86 -13.61 -9.10
C MET A 148 18.55 -13.86 -8.34
N GLN A 149 17.79 -14.88 -8.75
CA GLN A 149 16.58 -15.30 -8.03
C GLN A 149 16.86 -15.78 -6.61
N GLY A 150 18.00 -16.44 -6.36
CA GLY A 150 18.47 -16.78 -5.03
C GLY A 150 18.62 -15.55 -4.13
N ALA A 151 19.28 -14.50 -4.62
CA ALA A 151 19.44 -13.24 -3.90
C ALA A 151 18.11 -12.54 -3.60
N VAL A 152 17.17 -12.54 -4.56
CA VAL A 152 15.80 -12.02 -4.38
C VAL A 152 15.07 -12.79 -3.27
N ARG A 153 15.13 -14.13 -3.30
CA ARG A 153 14.51 -14.99 -2.29
C ARG A 153 15.04 -14.72 -0.89
N ASP A 154 16.35 -14.56 -0.72
CA ASP A 154 16.94 -14.32 0.59
C ASP A 154 16.60 -12.94 1.15
N LEU A 155 16.58 -11.91 0.30
CA LEU A 155 16.05 -10.60 0.68
C LEU A 155 14.57 -10.68 1.08
N GLY A 156 13.77 -11.46 0.33
CA GLY A 156 12.34 -11.65 0.58
C GLY A 156 12.08 -12.37 1.91
N ARG A 157 12.90 -13.38 2.23
CA ARG A 157 12.89 -14.06 3.53
C ARG A 157 13.22 -13.10 4.67
N ALA A 158 14.25 -12.29 4.55
CA ALA A 158 14.63 -11.31 5.58
C ALA A 158 13.51 -10.29 5.85
N VAL A 159 12.86 -9.78 4.78
CA VAL A 159 11.71 -8.87 4.90
C VAL A 159 10.52 -9.57 5.59
N SER A 160 10.23 -10.81 5.18
CA SER A 160 9.09 -11.57 5.70
C SER A 160 9.27 -11.94 7.17
N LEU A 161 10.49 -12.35 7.56
CA LEU A 161 10.82 -12.65 8.94
C LEU A 161 10.74 -11.42 9.84
N ALA A 162 11.24 -10.26 9.36
CA ALA A 162 11.13 -9.00 10.10
C ALA A 162 9.66 -8.58 10.30
N LYS A 163 8.82 -8.69 9.26
CA LYS A 163 7.38 -8.40 9.35
C LYS A 163 6.65 -9.39 10.26
N GLY A 164 6.92 -10.68 10.12
CA GLY A 164 6.32 -11.73 10.95
C GLY A 164 6.70 -11.58 12.42
N GLY A 165 7.98 -11.33 12.72
CA GLY A 165 8.47 -11.05 14.07
C GLY A 165 7.83 -9.81 14.67
N PHE A 166 7.65 -8.75 13.88
CA PHE A 166 6.93 -7.55 14.32
C PHE A 166 5.47 -7.85 14.67
N MET A 167 4.75 -8.56 13.81
CA MET A 167 3.36 -8.92 14.05
C MET A 167 3.21 -9.77 15.31
N GLY A 168 4.10 -10.75 15.50
CA GLY A 168 4.18 -11.55 16.72
C GLY A 168 4.47 -10.72 17.96
N PHE A 169 5.43 -9.79 17.88
CA PHE A 169 5.74 -8.85 18.96
C PHE A 169 4.54 -7.95 19.32
N VAL A 170 3.86 -7.38 18.33
CA VAL A 170 2.67 -6.54 18.54
C VAL A 170 1.56 -7.35 19.21
N PHE A 171 1.34 -8.59 18.78
CA PHE A 171 0.34 -9.47 19.39
C PHE A 171 0.70 -9.82 20.84
N ALA A 172 1.96 -10.17 21.10
CA ALA A 172 2.46 -10.48 22.43
C ALA A 172 2.40 -9.25 23.36
N ALA A 173 2.81 -8.07 22.88
CA ALA A 173 2.76 -6.82 23.62
C ALA A 173 1.31 -6.38 23.92
N SER A 174 0.41 -6.54 22.96
CA SER A 174 -1.02 -6.23 23.14
C SER A 174 -1.67 -7.16 24.17
N SER A 175 -1.42 -8.47 24.04
CA SER A 175 -1.90 -9.47 25.01
C SER A 175 -1.30 -9.21 26.39
N GLY A 176 0.00 -8.95 26.48
CA GLY A 176 0.69 -8.63 27.73
C GLY A 176 0.17 -7.35 28.40
N SER A 177 -0.13 -6.32 27.61
CA SER A 177 -0.77 -5.09 28.10
C SER A 177 -2.15 -5.38 28.69
N LEU A 178 -2.97 -6.17 27.99
CA LEU A 178 -4.29 -6.59 28.50
C LEU A 178 -4.16 -7.34 29.84
N PHE A 179 -3.24 -8.31 29.93
CA PHE A 179 -2.96 -9.02 31.18
C PHE A 179 -2.49 -8.07 32.30
N ALA A 180 -1.62 -7.10 31.99
CA ALA A 180 -1.14 -6.12 32.96
C ALA A 180 -2.28 -5.23 33.48
N VAL A 181 -3.16 -4.77 32.60
CA VAL A 181 -4.36 -3.99 32.93
C VAL A 181 -5.32 -4.81 33.78
N PHE A 182 -5.63 -6.05 33.40
CA PHE A 182 -6.47 -6.94 34.19
C PHE A 182 -5.90 -7.16 35.59
N ARG A 183 -4.62 -7.50 35.69
CA ARG A 183 -3.94 -7.70 36.98
C ARG A 183 -3.98 -6.43 37.86
N ALA A 184 -3.83 -5.25 37.27
CA ALA A 184 -3.92 -3.98 38.00
C ALA A 184 -5.36 -3.65 38.39
N GLY A 185 -6.32 -3.87 37.50
CA GLY A 185 -7.75 -3.65 37.70
C GLY A 185 -8.31 -4.56 38.78
N SER A 186 -7.99 -5.85 38.76
CA SER A 186 -8.38 -6.80 39.82
C SER A 186 -7.85 -6.40 41.19
N ARG A 187 -6.62 -5.86 41.27
CA ARG A 187 -6.09 -5.34 42.54
C ARG A 187 -6.80 -4.06 42.99
N ALA A 188 -7.20 -3.18 42.07
CA ALA A 188 -7.96 -1.98 42.40
C ALA A 188 -9.36 -2.33 42.93
N VAL A 189 -10.00 -3.34 42.35
CA VAL A 189 -11.28 -3.89 42.83
C VAL A 189 -11.14 -4.53 44.21
N ALA A 190 -10.12 -5.37 44.41
CA ALA A 190 -9.84 -5.98 45.71
C ALA A 190 -9.52 -4.94 46.81
N ALA A 191 -8.93 -3.80 46.43
CA ALA A 191 -8.66 -2.70 47.34
C ALA A 191 -9.86 -1.77 47.59
N GLY A 192 -11.04 -2.07 47.02
CA GLY A 192 -12.25 -1.24 47.15
C GLY A 192 -12.18 0.12 46.46
N ARG A 193 -11.18 0.35 45.59
CA ARG A 193 -11.00 1.61 44.84
C ARG A 193 -11.81 1.68 43.55
N MET A 194 -12.36 0.54 43.11
CA MET A 194 -13.24 0.41 41.96
C MET A 194 -14.20 -0.75 42.18
N THR A 195 -15.38 -0.66 41.58
CA THR A 195 -16.35 -1.75 41.47
C THR A 195 -16.04 -2.64 40.27
N GLN A 196 -16.59 -3.85 40.27
CA GLN A 196 -16.49 -4.75 39.12
C GLN A 196 -17.13 -4.15 37.86
N GLY A 197 -18.21 -3.38 38.01
CA GLY A 197 -18.89 -2.68 36.92
C GLY A 197 -18.00 -1.62 36.26
N GLU A 198 -17.28 -0.84 37.08
CA GLU A 198 -16.33 0.15 36.60
C GLU A 198 -15.16 -0.47 35.83
N LEU A 199 -14.70 -1.67 36.23
CA LEU A 199 -13.66 -2.40 35.51
C LEU A 199 -14.17 -2.88 34.14
N THR A 200 -15.39 -3.41 34.07
CA THR A 200 -16.00 -3.81 32.79
C THR A 200 -16.22 -2.60 31.88
N SER A 201 -16.71 -1.48 32.41
CA SER A 201 -16.88 -0.23 31.66
C SER A 201 -15.54 0.29 31.14
N PHE A 202 -14.48 0.24 31.96
CA PHE A 202 -13.13 0.60 31.54
C PHE A 202 -12.64 -0.27 30.37
N ALA A 203 -12.88 -1.58 30.41
CA ALA A 203 -12.53 -2.48 29.31
C ALA A 203 -13.30 -2.13 28.02
N THR A 204 -14.61 -1.83 28.14
CA THR A 204 -15.44 -1.39 27.00
C THR A 204 -14.94 -0.07 26.41
N TYR A 205 -14.63 0.93 27.24
CA TYR A 205 -14.09 2.21 26.77
C TYR A 205 -12.70 2.06 26.13
N THR A 206 -11.84 1.19 26.69
CA THR A 206 -10.53 0.86 26.09
C THR A 206 -10.70 0.26 24.69
N PHE A 207 -11.65 -0.66 24.53
CA PHE A 207 -11.97 -1.26 23.23
C PHE A 207 -12.46 -0.21 22.22
N LEU A 208 -13.37 0.68 22.65
CA LEU A 208 -13.87 1.78 21.84
C LEU A 208 -12.78 2.77 21.42
N LEU A 209 -11.85 3.07 22.34
CA LEU A 209 -10.66 3.89 22.08
C LEU A 209 -9.74 3.24 21.04
N GLY A 210 -9.51 1.92 21.15
CA GLY A 210 -8.72 1.16 20.18
C GLY A 210 -9.31 1.19 18.77
N LEU A 211 -10.63 1.01 18.65
CA LEU A 211 -11.35 1.12 17.39
C LEU A 211 -11.26 2.53 16.80
N GLY A 212 -11.49 3.57 17.60
CA GLY A 212 -11.39 4.97 17.16
C GLY A 212 -9.97 5.34 16.73
N THR A 213 -8.96 4.95 17.50
CA THR A 213 -7.55 5.23 17.18
C THR A 213 -7.14 4.55 15.88
N SER A 214 -7.58 3.31 15.65
CA SER A 214 -7.33 2.59 14.40
C SER A 214 -8.00 3.26 13.20
N GLY A 215 -9.24 3.75 13.38
CA GLY A 215 -9.95 4.52 12.35
C GLY A 215 -9.23 5.82 11.98
N ILE A 216 -8.76 6.58 12.98
CA ILE A 216 -7.97 7.80 12.75
C ILE A 216 -6.66 7.48 12.03
N ALA A 217 -5.94 6.43 12.46
CA ALA A 217 -4.68 6.04 11.83
C ALA A 217 -4.86 5.65 10.36
N ARG A 218 -5.96 4.97 10.02
CA ARG A 218 -6.32 4.64 8.64
C ARG A 218 -6.59 5.89 7.81
N ALA A 219 -7.44 6.80 8.31
CA ALA A 219 -7.75 8.04 7.62
C ALA A 219 -6.51 8.92 7.38
N MET A 220 -5.59 8.97 8.35
CA MET A 220 -4.29 9.65 8.18
C MET A 220 -3.44 9.00 7.08
N GLY A 221 -3.45 7.67 6.99
CA GLY A 221 -2.77 6.93 5.92
C GLY A 221 -3.33 7.23 4.54
N GLU A 222 -4.66 7.23 4.41
CA GLU A 222 -5.37 7.55 3.18
C GLU A 222 -5.14 9.01 2.76
N MET A 223 -5.15 9.95 3.71
CA MET A 223 -4.84 11.36 3.46
C MET A 223 -3.40 11.56 2.97
N SER A 224 -2.42 10.89 3.60
CA SER A 224 -1.01 10.94 3.16
C SER A 224 -0.83 10.37 1.75
N GLN A 225 -1.53 9.29 1.41
CA GLN A 225 -1.51 8.71 0.07
C GLN A 225 -2.22 9.61 -0.96
N GLY A 226 -3.30 10.28 -0.56
CA GLY A 226 -4.00 11.28 -1.36
C GLY A 226 -3.11 12.47 -1.68
N MET A 227 -2.40 13.02 -0.69
CA MET A 227 -1.42 14.10 -0.89
C MET A 227 -0.29 13.68 -1.84
N ALA A 228 0.28 12.49 -1.69
CA ALA A 228 1.31 11.99 -2.60
C ALA A 228 0.81 11.79 -4.04
N SER A 229 -0.49 11.51 -4.22
CA SER A 229 -1.11 11.37 -5.54
C SER A 229 -1.44 12.73 -6.16
N ALA A 230 -1.91 13.67 -5.35
CA ALA A 230 -2.10 15.06 -5.74
C ALA A 230 -0.78 15.71 -6.15
N GLU A 231 0.32 15.45 -5.44
CA GLU A 231 1.66 15.95 -5.80
C GLU A 231 2.12 15.44 -7.18
N ARG A 232 1.85 14.16 -7.51
CA ARG A 232 2.15 13.63 -8.86
C ARG A 232 1.29 14.28 -9.94
N VAL A 233 0.00 14.51 -9.69
CA VAL A 233 -0.90 15.18 -10.64
C VAL A 233 -0.50 16.64 -10.81
N TYR A 234 -0.18 17.33 -9.72
CA TYR A 234 0.27 18.72 -9.75
C TYR A 234 1.61 18.84 -10.49
N ALA A 235 2.56 17.92 -10.25
CA ALA A 235 3.82 17.88 -11.00
C ALA A 235 3.65 17.62 -12.51
N LEU A 236 2.61 16.89 -12.91
CA LEU A 236 2.25 16.70 -14.32
C LEU A 236 1.59 17.94 -14.93
N VAL A 237 0.79 18.68 -14.15
CA VAL A 237 0.08 19.89 -14.58
C VAL A 237 1.00 21.12 -14.61
N ASP A 238 1.92 21.27 -13.64
CA ASP A 238 2.88 22.38 -13.55
C ASP A 238 4.09 22.24 -14.48
N GLY A 239 4.22 21.10 -15.18
CA GLY A 239 5.15 20.96 -16.29
C GLY A 239 6.61 20.78 -15.89
N HIS A 240 7.07 19.53 -15.90
CA HIS A 240 8.41 19.16 -16.39
C HIS A 240 8.32 18.56 -17.80
N ALA A 241 7.38 19.06 -18.61
CA ALA A 241 7.48 19.03 -20.06
C ALA A 241 8.20 20.31 -20.54
N GLY A 242 9.37 20.58 -19.98
CA GLY A 242 10.30 21.59 -20.44
C GLY A 242 11.48 20.88 -21.09
N ARG A 243 11.50 20.85 -22.43
CA ARG A 243 12.75 20.81 -23.19
C ARG A 243 13.65 21.92 -22.64
N ASP A 244 14.91 21.61 -22.39
CA ASP A 244 16.11 22.46 -22.54
C ASP A 244 17.28 21.72 -21.85
N GLY A 245 18.18 21.03 -22.57
CA GLY A 245 18.37 21.00 -24.02
C GLY A 245 19.18 19.80 -24.53
#